data_AF-E2AHV1-F1
#
_entry.id   AF-E2AHV1-F1
#
_cell.length_a   1.000
_cell.length_b   1.000
_cell.length_c   1.000
_cell.angle_alpha   90.00
_cell.angle_beta   90.00
_cell.angle_gamma   90.00
#
_symmetry.space_group_name_H-M   'P 1'
#
loop_
_entity.id
_entity.type
_entity.pdbx_description
1 polymer ?
#
loop_
_entity_poly.entity_id
_entity_poly.type
_entity_poly.pdbx_seq_one_letter_code
_entity_poly.pdbx_strand_id
1 'polypeptide(L)' 'EVVTYIAGYVIKIIKNKIKCDMCRQSLESKENNSLLLKIKNKGRLLLPSPHVIIICKVAERVLRQHKDLCTVKNFMTSL' A
#
# COMPACT_ATOMS: atom_id res chain seq x y z
N GLU A 1 9.00 4.43 6.46
CA GLU A 1 8.29 3.83 7.61
C GLU A 1 6.75 3.90 7.47
N VAL A 2 6.10 5.07 7.56
CA VAL A 2 4.61 5.15 7.50
C VAL A 2 4.02 4.61 6.19
N VAL A 3 4.59 4.98 5.04
CA VAL A 3 4.10 4.50 3.73
C VAL A 3 4.23 2.98 3.60
N THR A 4 5.28 2.38 4.17
CA THR A 4 5.47 0.92 4.20
C THR A 4 4.37 0.24 5.01
N TYR A 5 3.98 0.81 6.14
CA TYR A 5 2.85 0.32 6.93
C TYR A 5 1.53 0.39 6.15
N ILE A 6 1.26 1.52 5.49
CA ILE A 6 0.07 1.70 4.62
C ILE A 6 0.07 0.67 3.49
N ALA A 7 1.22 0.47 2.83
CA ALA A 7 1.38 -0.52 1.76
C ALA A 7 1.01 -1.94 2.22
N GLY A 8 1.38 -2.33 3.45
CA GLY A 8 0.99 -3.61 4.04
C GLY A 8 -0.53 -3.79 4.19
N TYR A 9 -1.26 -2.70 4.47
CA TYR A 9 -2.72 -2.72 4.49
C TYR A 9 -3.33 -2.73 3.07
N VAL A 10 -2.74 -2.00 2.13
CA VAL A 10 -3.17 -1.97 0.73
C VAL A 10 -3.12 -3.37 0.10
N ILE A 11 -2.01 -4.10 0.27
CA ILE A 11 -1.91 -5.46 -0.29
C ILE A 11 -2.90 -6.44 0.33
N LYS A 12 -3.25 -6.26 1.61
CA LYS A 12 -4.28 -7.07 2.27
C LYS A 12 -5.63 -6.92 1.58
N ILE A 13 -5.99 -5.70 1.18
CA ILE A 13 -7.23 -5.44 0.43
C ILE A 13 -7.12 -6.00 -1.00
N ILE A 14 -6.02 -5.73 -1.70
CA ILE A 14 -5.83 -6.13 -3.11
C ILE A 14 -5.82 -7.65 -3.26
N LYS A 15 -5.16 -8.37 -2.33
CA LYS A 15 -5.17 -9.84 -2.35
C LYS A 15 -6.59 -10.40 -2.26
N ASN A 16 -7.53 -9.75 -1.58
CA ASN A 16 -8.91 -10.22 -1.57
C ASN A 16 -9.64 -10.01 -2.91
N LYS A 17 -9.11 -9.17 -3.80
CA LYS A 17 -9.69 -8.86 -5.12
C LYS A 17 -9.03 -9.62 -6.27
N ILE A 18 -7.74 -9.94 -6.17
CA ILE A 18 -6.98 -10.65 -7.21
C ILE A 18 -7.09 -12.16 -7.03
N LYS A 19 -7.51 -12.86 -8.08
CA LYS A 19 -7.65 -14.34 -8.09
C LYS A 19 -6.37 -15.07 -8.51
N CYS A 20 -5.49 -14.43 -9.29
CA CYS A 20 -4.26 -15.06 -9.75
C CYS A 20 -3.24 -15.21 -8.61
N ASP A 21 -2.83 -16.44 -8.31
CA ASP A 21 -1.91 -16.72 -7.21
C ASP A 21 -0.51 -16.14 -7.42
N MET A 22 0.01 -16.18 -8.65
CA MET A 22 1.30 -15.55 -8.96
C MET A 22 1.28 -14.04 -8.68
N CYS A 23 0.19 -13.36 -9.06
CA CYS A 23 0.02 -11.94 -8.79
C CYS A 23 -0.15 -11.66 -7.30
N ARG A 24 -0.81 -12.56 -6.54
CA ARG A 24 -0.94 -12.41 -5.08
C ARG A 24 0.42 -12.52 -4.39
N GLN A 25 1.26 -13.47 -4.83
CA GLN A 25 2.60 -13.68 -4.28
C GLN A 25 3.56 -12.53 -4.63
N SER A 26 3.47 -11.96 -5.84
CA SER A 26 4.34 -10.85 -6.26
C SER A 26 4.11 -9.55 -5.48
N LEU A 27 2.96 -9.41 -4.80
CA LEU A 27 2.64 -8.26 -3.94
C LEU A 27 3.35 -8.33 -2.59
N GLU A 28 3.86 -9.49 -2.20
CA GLU A 28 4.49 -9.73 -0.91
C GLU A 28 6.01 -9.80 -1.02
N SER A 29 6.70 -9.49 0.08
CA SER A 29 8.13 -9.75 0.25
C SER A 29 8.32 -10.69 1.43
N LYS A 30 9.36 -11.53 1.36
CA LYS A 30 9.78 -12.38 2.49
C LYS A 30 10.38 -11.55 3.62
N GLU A 31 10.92 -10.38 3.29
CA GLU A 31 11.71 -9.57 4.22
C GLU A 31 11.28 -8.10 4.13
N ASN A 32 11.20 -7.45 5.29
CA ASN A 32 11.02 -6.01 5.37
C ASN A 32 11.75 -5.44 6.59
N ASN A 33 12.51 -4.38 6.36
CA ASN A 33 13.32 -3.72 7.39
C ASN A 33 12.57 -2.62 8.16
N SER A 34 11.27 -2.44 7.92
CA SER A 34 10.51 -1.40 8.61
C SER A 34 10.30 -1.72 10.09
N LEU A 35 10.86 -0.89 10.97
CA LEU A 35 10.73 -0.98 12.42
C LEU A 35 9.27 -0.74 12.84
N LEU A 36 8.60 0.25 12.24
CA LEU A 36 7.19 0.52 12.53
C LEU A 36 6.29 -0.67 12.19
N LEU A 37 6.55 -1.34 11.05
CA LEU A 37 5.81 -2.53 10.68
C LEU A 37 6.06 -3.63 11.73
N LYS A 38 7.31 -3.89 12.12
CA LYS A 38 7.65 -4.90 13.14
C LYS A 38 6.94 -4.63 14.48
N ILE A 39 6.91 -3.38 14.93
CA ILE A 39 6.30 -2.99 16.23
C ILE A 39 4.77 -3.02 16.18
N LYS A 40 4.16 -2.58 15.07
CA LYS A 40 2.70 -2.44 14.96
C LYS A 40 2.00 -3.63 14.31
N ASN A 41 2.76 -4.57 13.74
CA ASN A 41 2.18 -5.76 13.14
C ASN A 41 1.74 -6.75 14.23
N LYS A 42 0.45 -6.67 14.63
CA LYS A 42 -0.20 -7.65 15.53
C LYS A 42 -0.55 -8.96 14.80
N GLY A 43 0.30 -9.42 13.88
CA GLY A 43 0.09 -10.61 13.03
C GLY A 43 -0.99 -10.47 11.94
N ARG A 44 -1.49 -9.25 11.67
CA ARG A 44 -2.62 -9.00 10.75
C ARG A 44 -2.25 -8.19 9.51
N LEU A 45 -1.03 -7.67 9.45
CA LEU A 45 -0.50 -6.92 8.31
C LEU A 45 0.45 -7.81 7.52
N LEU A 46 0.34 -7.71 6.20
CA LEU A 46 1.21 -8.42 5.27
C LEU A 46 2.45 -7.57 4.97
N LEU A 47 3.54 -8.25 4.60
CA LEU A 47 4.81 -7.62 4.24
C LEU A 47 4.75 -7.22 2.76
N PRO A 48 4.66 -5.92 2.43
CA PRO A 48 4.55 -5.49 1.04
C PRO A 48 5.87 -5.65 0.29
N SER A 49 5.77 -5.94 -1.01
CA SER A 49 6.93 -5.96 -1.91
C SER A 49 7.50 -4.56 -2.15
N PRO A 50 8.79 -4.43 -2.51
CA PRO A 50 9.40 -3.13 -2.77
C PRO A 50 8.66 -2.30 -3.83
N HIS A 51 8.13 -2.97 -4.86
CA HIS A 51 7.36 -2.34 -5.93
C HIS A 51 6.07 -1.69 -5.40
N VAL A 52 5.34 -2.38 -4.52
CA VAL A 52 4.14 -1.83 -3.87
C VAL A 52 4.50 -0.60 -3.04
N ILE A 53 5.61 -0.64 -2.30
CA ILE A 53 6.06 0.50 -1.48
C ILE A 53 6.37 1.71 -2.38
N ILE A 54 7.01 1.49 -3.53
CA ILE A 54 7.29 2.56 -4.51
C ILE A 54 6.00 3.17 -5.02
N ILE A 55 5.03 2.34 -5.44
CA ILE A 55 3.72 2.81 -5.93
C ILE A 55 3.03 3.64 -4.84
N CYS A 56 2.98 3.16 -3.59
CA CYS A 56 2.39 3.90 -2.48
C CYS A 56 3.11 5.21 -2.18
N LYS A 57 4.45 5.28 -2.33
CA LYS A 57 5.21 6.53 -2.17
C LYS A 57 4.91 7.53 -3.27
N VAL A 58 4.76 7.07 -4.51
CA VAL A 58 4.39 7.94 -5.64
C VAL A 58 2.97 8.46 -5.43
N ALA A 59 2.03 7.59 -5.07
CA ALA A 59 0.66 8.00 -4.77
C ALA A 59 0.59 9.01 -3.62
N GLU A 60 1.31 8.77 -2.52
CA GLU A 60 1.38 9.72 -1.39
C GLU A 60 1.95 11.06 -1.82
N ARG A 61 3.01 11.08 -2.64
CA ARG A 61 3.59 12.31 -3.18
C ARG A 61 2.56 13.11 -3.98
N VAL A 62 1.83 12.46 -4.89
CA VAL A 62 0.79 13.12 -5.70
C VAL A 62 -0.32 13.68 -4.81
N LEU A 63 -0.84 12.89 -3.86
CA LEU A 63 -1.85 13.34 -2.91
C LEU A 63 -1.38 14.53 -2.07
N ARG A 64 -0.09 14.56 -1.70
CA ARG A 64 0.49 15.65 -0.91
C ARG A 64 0.71 16.93 -1.71
N GLN A 65 1.04 16.80 -2.99
CA GLN A 65 1.17 17.93 -3.93
C GLN A 65 -0.19 18.53 -4.27
N HIS A 66 -1.24 17.71 -4.30
CA HIS A 66 -2.58 18.12 -4.68
C HIS A 66 -3.58 17.88 -3.54
N LYS A 67 -3.37 18.55 -2.40
CA LYS A 67 -4.22 18.39 -1.21
C LYS A 67 -5.69 18.68 -1.48
N ASP A 68 -5.97 19.57 -2.43
CA ASP A 68 -7.32 19.96 -2.82
C ASP A 68 -8.12 18.81 -3.45
N LEU A 69 -7.46 17.79 -4.01
CA LEU A 69 -8.12 16.61 -4.59
C LEU A 69 -8.90 15.80 -3.57
N CYS A 70 -8.46 15.81 -2.31
CA CYS A 70 -9.15 15.11 -1.22
C CYS A 70 -10.47 15.80 -0.83
N THR A 71 -10.66 17.06 -1.24
CA THR A 71 -11.84 17.87 -0.92
C THR A 71 -12.87 17.86 -2.05
N VAL A 72 -12.48 17.45 -3.26
CA VAL A 72 -13.36 17.37 -4.42
C VAL A 72 -14.15 16.07 -4.40
N LYS A 73 -15.49 16.17 -4.40
CA LYS A 73 -16.37 15.01 -4.56
C LYS A 73 -16.12 14.32 -5.90
N ASN A 74 -16.09 12.98 -5.91
CA ASN A 74 -15.95 12.14 -7.10
C ASN A 74 -14.62 12.27 -7.87
N PHE A 75 -13.53 12.75 -7.25
CA PHE A 75 -12.24 12.86 -7.94
C PHE A 75 -11.74 11.51 -8.52
N MET A 76 -11.83 10.42 -7.75
CA MET A 76 -11.35 9.10 -8.20
C MET A 76 -12.24 8.43 -9.27
N THR A 77 -13.44 8.94 -9.54
CA THR A 77 -14.37 8.39 -10.53
C THR A 77 -14.23 9.05 -11.91
N SER A 78 -13.45 10.14 -12.00
CA SER A 78 -13.27 10.94 -13.23
C SER A 78 -11.90 10.72 -13.90
N LEU A 79 -11.11 9.74 -13.44
CA LEU A 79 -9.84 9.32 -14.03
C LEU A 79 -10.03 7.99 -14.76
#